data_AF-A0A6L9QWR5-F1
#
_entry.id   AF-A0A6L9QWR5-F1
#
_cell.length_a   1.000
_cell.length_b   1.000
_cell.length_c   1.000
_cell.angle_alpha   90.00
_cell.angle_beta   90.00
_cell.angle_gamma   90.00
#
_symmetry.space_group_name_H-M   'P 1'
#
loop_
_entity.id
_entity.type
_entity.pdbx_description
1 polymer ?
#
loop_
_entity_poly.entity_id
_entity_poly.type
_entity_poly.pdbx_seq_one_letter_code
_entity_poly.pdbx_strand_id
1 'polypeptide(L)'
;MSPHTPTRRRTITAAVTAMALITPLMVAAPAMAEGCGVVSGQPRDHANCNLVTHKPGTGGGGGGGGTGGGNSGPTLPPPPEGLTPDEAQGVIQVPGATAPAPAPITTADLLAMARASAAFPRIVVSTTPKDKTYVGLRTSLRVQGFKDVNTIPIGPLDQRVRLTAEPKSVKLNLGETRDFPCKDAGSEDVATCDYTFKKSSASEAGGVYQISATITWEVSWSCKGDDCDSAGAQLPDHSITSGNTPLTVGEIQTNTGQ
;
A
#
# COMPACT_ATOMS: atom_id res chain seq x y z
N MET A 1 47.60 57.26 -9.18
CA MET A 1 46.29 57.54 -8.55
C MET A 1 45.26 57.63 -9.66
N SER A 2 44.43 56.60 -9.80
CA SER A 2 43.35 56.54 -10.79
C SER A 2 42.09 56.06 -10.06
N PRO A 3 40.97 56.80 -10.10
CA PRO A 3 39.74 56.36 -9.45
C PRO A 3 38.96 55.46 -10.41
N HIS A 4 38.78 54.18 -10.05
CA HIS A 4 37.84 53.31 -10.72
C HIS A 4 36.45 53.46 -10.09
N THR A 5 35.52 53.96 -10.90
CA THR A 5 34.10 54.16 -10.64
C THR A 5 33.37 52.82 -10.44
N PRO A 6 32.50 52.67 -9.43
CA PRO A 6 31.69 51.47 -9.26
C PRO A 6 30.45 51.51 -10.17
N THR A 7 30.38 50.55 -11.10
CA THR A 7 29.23 50.35 -11.99
C THR A 7 28.09 49.66 -11.25
N ARG A 8 27.04 50.41 -10.88
CA ARG A 8 25.72 49.88 -10.48
C ARG A 8 24.95 49.41 -11.72
N ARG A 9 24.49 48.16 -11.76
CA ARG A 9 23.36 47.70 -12.60
C ARG A 9 22.51 46.72 -11.79
N ARG A 10 21.36 47.20 -11.30
CA ARG A 10 20.00 47.03 -11.86
C ARG A 10 19.37 45.70 -11.45
N THR A 11 18.72 45.78 -10.30
CA THR A 11 17.64 44.90 -9.83
C THR A 11 16.53 44.87 -10.88
N ILE A 12 16.23 43.69 -11.42
CA ILE A 12 15.01 43.44 -12.19
C ILE A 12 14.05 42.70 -11.26
N THR A 13 13.13 43.45 -10.69
CA THR A 13 11.93 42.93 -10.02
C THR A 13 10.97 42.45 -11.10
N ALA A 14 10.96 41.14 -11.36
CA ALA A 14 9.90 40.51 -12.14
C ALA A 14 8.75 40.17 -11.18
N ALA A 15 7.70 40.99 -11.23
CA ALA A 15 6.42 40.70 -10.60
C ALA A 15 5.76 39.53 -11.35
N VAL A 16 5.70 38.35 -10.73
CA VAL A 16 4.90 37.24 -11.24
C VAL A 16 3.49 37.42 -10.72
N THR A 17 2.60 37.80 -11.63
CA THR A 17 1.14 37.85 -11.46
C THR A 17 0.59 36.48 -11.09
N ALA A 18 0.01 36.38 -9.89
CA ALA A 18 -0.75 35.23 -9.44
C ALA A 18 -2.09 35.17 -10.20
N MET A 19 -2.26 34.18 -11.07
CA MET A 19 -3.59 33.79 -11.56
C MET A 19 -4.22 32.84 -10.55
N ALA A 20 -5.19 33.34 -9.80
CA ALA A 20 -6.06 32.52 -8.96
C ALA A 20 -7.04 31.77 -9.87
N LEU A 21 -6.77 30.48 -10.12
CA LEU A 21 -7.75 29.56 -10.68
C LEU A 21 -8.75 29.19 -9.58
N ILE A 22 -9.96 29.71 -9.72
CA ILE A 22 -11.13 29.34 -8.94
C ILE A 22 -11.56 27.95 -9.43
N THR A 23 -11.13 26.90 -8.74
CA THR A 23 -11.65 25.54 -8.95
C THR A 23 -12.99 25.39 -8.23
N PRO A 24 -14.03 24.83 -8.90
CA PRO A 24 -15.29 24.53 -8.25
C PRO A 24 -15.08 23.43 -7.20
N LEU A 25 -15.45 23.75 -5.95
CA LEU A 25 -15.66 22.80 -4.87
C LEU A 25 -16.80 21.85 -5.28
N MET A 26 -16.45 20.69 -5.85
CA MET A 26 -17.34 19.54 -5.78
C MET A 26 -17.38 19.07 -4.32
N VAL A 27 -18.46 19.42 -3.64
CA VAL A 27 -18.81 18.83 -2.35
C VAL A 27 -19.17 17.37 -2.63
N ALA A 28 -18.21 16.47 -2.44
CA ALA A 28 -18.51 15.05 -2.33
C ALA A 28 -19.38 14.86 -1.09
N ALA A 29 -20.62 14.38 -1.29
CA ALA A 29 -21.43 13.89 -0.19
C ALA A 29 -20.64 12.80 0.56
N PRO A 30 -20.71 12.74 1.91
CA PRO A 30 -20.14 11.62 2.61
C PRO A 30 -20.86 10.36 2.15
N ALA A 31 -20.14 9.44 1.52
CA ALA A 31 -20.59 8.07 1.38
C ALA A 31 -20.81 7.55 2.80
N MET A 32 -22.08 7.42 3.19
CA MET A 32 -22.43 6.78 4.44
C MET A 32 -22.02 5.32 4.29
N ALA A 33 -20.98 4.93 5.01
CA ALA A 33 -20.54 3.54 5.09
C ALA A 33 -21.71 2.73 5.64
N GLU A 34 -22.31 1.94 4.75
CA GLU A 34 -23.33 0.96 5.07
C GLU A 34 -22.69 -0.09 6.01
N GLY A 35 -23.15 -0.14 7.26
CA GLY A 35 -23.05 -1.31 8.15
C GLY A 35 -21.76 -1.54 8.95
N CYS A 36 -21.41 -0.67 9.91
CA CYS A 36 -20.65 -1.14 11.08
C CYS A 36 -21.65 -1.79 12.06
N GLY A 37 -21.72 -3.13 12.07
CA GLY A 37 -22.56 -3.88 12.99
C GLY A 37 -21.96 -3.93 14.39
N VAL A 38 -22.71 -3.49 15.40
CA VAL A 38 -22.38 -3.70 16.81
C VAL A 38 -22.77 -5.13 17.16
N VAL A 39 -21.79 -5.96 17.54
CA VAL A 39 -22.06 -7.33 18.01
C VAL A 39 -22.58 -7.25 19.44
N SER A 40 -23.89 -7.29 19.62
CA SER A 40 -24.52 -7.27 20.95
C SER A 40 -24.18 -8.54 21.72
N GLY A 41 -23.48 -8.43 22.87
CA GLY A 41 -23.31 -9.56 23.79
C GLY A 41 -22.01 -9.63 24.61
N GLN A 42 -21.07 -8.70 24.49
CA GLN A 42 -19.87 -8.66 25.34
C GLN A 42 -19.62 -7.26 25.95
N PRO A 43 -18.98 -7.15 27.14
CA PRO A 43 -18.87 -5.90 27.88
C PRO A 43 -17.88 -4.87 27.31
N ARG A 44 -17.42 -5.05 26.07
CA ARG A 44 -16.55 -4.11 25.35
C ARG A 44 -16.94 -4.12 23.88
N ASP A 45 -17.73 -3.11 23.50
CA ASP A 45 -18.19 -2.91 22.13
C ASP A 45 -16.99 -2.67 21.19
N HIS A 46 -16.62 -3.69 20.43
CA HIS A 46 -15.71 -3.55 19.29
C HIS A 46 -16.57 -3.47 18.03
N ALA A 47 -16.72 -2.27 17.46
CA ALA A 47 -17.29 -2.10 16.14
C ALA A 47 -16.36 -2.73 15.09
N ASN A 48 -16.81 -3.77 14.39
CA ASN A 48 -16.07 -4.35 13.26
C ASN A 48 -16.63 -3.76 11.97
N CYS A 49 -15.83 -2.92 11.31
CA CYS A 49 -16.20 -2.25 10.06
C CYS A 49 -15.64 -2.96 8.81
N ASN A 50 -15.29 -4.25 8.91
CA ASN A 50 -14.77 -5.04 7.79
C ASN A 50 -15.58 -6.33 7.55
N LEU A 51 -16.90 -6.26 7.73
CA LEU A 51 -17.79 -7.34 7.31
C LEU A 51 -18.05 -7.19 5.80
N VAL A 52 -17.29 -7.89 4.97
CA VAL A 52 -17.67 -8.10 3.57
C VAL A 52 -18.89 -9.01 3.58
N THR A 53 -20.08 -8.42 3.50
CA THR A 53 -21.31 -9.17 3.25
C THR A 53 -21.38 -9.42 1.75
N HIS A 54 -21.06 -10.65 1.33
CA HIS A 54 -21.30 -11.07 -0.04
C HIS A 54 -22.81 -11.06 -0.31
N LYS A 55 -23.32 -10.02 -0.98
CA LYS A 55 -24.56 -10.10 -1.75
C LYS A 55 -24.21 -10.81 -3.07
N PRO A 56 -24.70 -12.02 -3.34
CA PRO A 56 -24.43 -12.70 -4.61
C PRO A 56 -25.13 -11.92 -5.74
N GLY A 57 -24.33 -11.29 -6.60
CA GLY A 57 -24.79 -10.69 -7.85
C GLY A 57 -24.82 -11.73 -8.98
N THR A 58 -25.88 -11.64 -9.77
CA THR A 58 -26.28 -12.40 -10.96
C THR A 58 -25.17 -12.63 -12.01
N GLY A 59 -24.94 -13.89 -12.36
CA GLY A 59 -24.22 -14.32 -13.57
C GLY A 59 -25.20 -14.55 -14.74
N GLY A 60 -24.88 -13.97 -15.89
CA GLY A 60 -25.73 -13.95 -17.08
C GLY A 60 -25.65 -15.18 -17.99
N GLY A 61 -26.82 -15.48 -18.58
CA GLY A 61 -27.12 -15.93 -19.94
C GLY A 61 -26.11 -16.74 -20.76
N GLY A 62 -26.50 -17.98 -21.08
CA GLY A 62 -26.07 -18.73 -22.27
C GLY A 62 -27.09 -19.83 -22.56
N GLY A 63 -27.80 -19.73 -23.70
CA GLY A 63 -28.97 -20.55 -24.02
C GLY A 63 -28.72 -21.75 -24.96
N GLY A 64 -29.78 -22.56 -25.11
CA GLY A 64 -29.99 -23.58 -26.15
C GLY A 64 -29.49 -24.98 -25.74
N GLY A 65 -30.25 -26.08 -25.81
CA GLY A 65 -31.59 -26.37 -26.32
C GLY A 65 -31.76 -27.91 -26.32
N GLY A 66 -33.00 -28.39 -26.46
CA GLY A 66 -33.27 -29.73 -27.00
C GLY A 66 -33.51 -30.88 -26.03
N THR A 67 -34.79 -31.07 -25.70
CA THR A 67 -35.58 -32.33 -25.81
C THR A 67 -35.05 -33.65 -25.24
N GLY A 68 -35.83 -34.22 -24.31
CA GLY A 68 -36.20 -35.64 -24.37
C GLY A 68 -36.23 -36.38 -23.03
N GLY A 69 -37.41 -36.93 -22.66
CA GLY A 69 -37.52 -38.10 -21.78
C GLY A 69 -38.00 -37.80 -20.37
N GLY A 70 -39.25 -38.15 -20.09
CA GLY A 70 -39.91 -37.89 -18.81
C GLY A 70 -39.38 -38.72 -17.63
N ASN A 71 -39.58 -38.18 -16.44
CA ASN A 71 -39.94 -38.95 -15.26
C ASN A 71 -40.58 -38.02 -14.22
N SER A 72 -41.58 -38.53 -13.53
CA SER A 72 -42.37 -37.88 -12.48
C SER A 72 -41.52 -37.25 -11.37
N GLY A 73 -41.51 -35.91 -11.31
CA GLY A 73 -40.98 -35.08 -10.23
C GLY A 73 -41.92 -33.90 -9.95
N PRO A 74 -41.76 -33.18 -8.82
CA PRO A 74 -42.74 -32.20 -8.35
C PRO A 74 -42.94 -31.09 -9.40
N THR A 75 -44.19 -30.91 -9.81
CA THR A 75 -44.59 -29.82 -10.71
C THR A 75 -44.24 -28.49 -10.06
N LEU A 76 -43.27 -27.77 -10.61
CA LEU A 76 -43.09 -26.36 -10.27
C LEU A 76 -44.38 -25.62 -10.67
N PRO A 77 -45.05 -24.92 -9.73
CA PRO A 77 -46.11 -24.02 -10.13
C PRO A 77 -45.51 -22.93 -11.05
N PRO A 78 -46.29 -22.41 -12.01
CA PRO A 78 -45.83 -21.29 -12.81
C PRO A 78 -45.45 -20.13 -11.88
N PRO A 79 -44.38 -19.38 -12.21
CA PRO A 79 -43.97 -18.23 -11.42
C PRO A 79 -45.17 -17.26 -11.31
N PRO A 80 -45.45 -16.71 -10.11
CA PRO A 80 -46.51 -15.74 -9.95
C PRO A 80 -46.24 -14.54 -10.85
N GLU A 81 -47.20 -14.21 -11.72
CA GLU A 81 -47.09 -13.04 -12.57
C GLU A 81 -47.09 -11.77 -11.70
N GLY A 82 -46.08 -10.92 -11.89
CA GLY A 82 -46.10 -9.54 -11.37
C GLY A 82 -45.03 -9.14 -10.35
N LEU A 83 -44.01 -9.95 -10.08
CA LEU A 83 -42.90 -9.54 -9.20
C LEU A 83 -41.61 -9.30 -10.00
N THR A 84 -40.92 -8.22 -9.67
CA THR A 84 -39.68 -7.80 -10.32
C THR A 84 -38.51 -8.74 -9.97
N PRO A 85 -37.44 -8.81 -10.77
CA PRO A 85 -36.29 -9.70 -10.50
C PRO A 85 -35.66 -9.54 -9.11
N ASP A 86 -35.90 -8.40 -8.43
CA ASP A 86 -35.40 -8.08 -7.09
C ASP A 86 -36.27 -8.61 -5.95
N GLU A 87 -37.41 -9.25 -6.24
CA GLU A 87 -38.35 -9.82 -5.25
C GLU A 87 -38.24 -11.36 -5.12
N ALA A 88 -37.17 -11.96 -5.68
CA ALA A 88 -36.99 -13.39 -5.63
C ALA A 88 -36.47 -13.90 -4.25
N GLN A 89 -37.33 -14.71 -3.62
CA GLN A 89 -37.06 -15.72 -2.59
C GLN A 89 -36.76 -15.22 -1.16
N GLY A 90 -37.81 -14.73 -0.50
CA GLY A 90 -37.92 -14.94 0.95
C GLY A 90 -37.92 -16.46 1.22
N VAL A 91 -36.92 -16.95 1.96
CA VAL A 91 -36.86 -18.35 2.36
C VAL A 91 -38.08 -18.63 3.23
N ILE A 92 -39.04 -19.41 2.73
CA ILE A 92 -40.11 -19.95 3.58
C ILE A 92 -39.40 -20.90 4.56
N GLN A 93 -39.28 -20.48 5.81
CA GLN A 93 -38.86 -21.35 6.90
C GLN A 93 -39.91 -22.46 7.02
N VAL A 94 -39.65 -23.62 6.41
CA VAL A 94 -40.47 -24.80 6.61
C VAL A 94 -40.27 -25.21 8.07
N PRO A 95 -41.33 -25.26 8.90
CA PRO A 95 -41.20 -25.72 10.27
C PRO A 95 -40.58 -27.12 10.29
N GLY A 96 -39.36 -27.24 10.81
CA GLY A 96 -38.60 -28.50 10.89
C GLY A 96 -37.40 -28.64 9.95
N ALA A 97 -37.16 -27.70 9.02
CA ALA A 97 -35.93 -27.70 8.23
C ALA A 97 -34.82 -26.94 8.98
N THR A 98 -33.70 -27.62 9.27
CA THR A 98 -32.50 -26.95 9.79
C THR A 98 -31.93 -26.01 8.74
N ALA A 99 -31.63 -24.78 9.13
CA ALA A 99 -30.94 -23.83 8.27
C ALA A 99 -29.64 -24.44 7.72
N PRO A 100 -29.31 -24.22 6.43
CA PRO A 100 -28.03 -24.67 5.88
C PRO A 100 -26.87 -24.12 6.70
N ALA A 101 -25.85 -24.96 6.93
CA ALA A 101 -24.63 -24.51 7.59
C ALA A 101 -23.96 -23.40 6.75
N PRO A 102 -23.33 -22.39 7.37
CA PRO A 102 -22.54 -21.41 6.65
C PRO A 102 -21.43 -22.10 5.86
N ALA A 103 -21.14 -21.60 4.66
CA ALA A 103 -20.02 -22.10 3.86
C ALA A 103 -18.69 -21.92 4.64
N PRO A 104 -17.76 -22.89 4.55
CA PRO A 104 -16.44 -22.76 5.16
C PRO A 104 -15.68 -21.59 4.54
N ILE A 105 -14.82 -20.97 5.33
CA ILE A 105 -13.93 -19.91 4.84
C ILE A 105 -12.89 -20.51 3.89
N THR A 106 -12.60 -19.82 2.79
CA THR A 106 -11.62 -20.32 1.83
C THR A 106 -10.20 -19.97 2.26
N THR A 107 -9.21 -20.73 1.77
CA THR A 107 -7.78 -20.39 1.97
C THR A 107 -7.47 -19.01 1.39
N ALA A 108 -8.12 -18.64 0.30
CA ALA A 108 -7.97 -17.33 -0.34
C ALA A 108 -8.45 -16.18 0.55
N ASP A 109 -9.58 -16.35 1.24
CA ASP A 109 -10.10 -15.37 2.19
C ASP A 109 -9.19 -15.22 3.41
N LEU A 110 -8.69 -16.34 3.95
CA LEU A 110 -7.70 -16.33 5.02
C LEU A 110 -6.41 -15.61 4.60
N LEU A 111 -5.94 -15.84 3.37
CA LEU A 111 -4.78 -15.14 2.81
C LEU A 111 -5.04 -13.64 2.65
N ALA A 112 -6.24 -13.25 2.19
CA ALA A 112 -6.62 -11.85 2.08
C ALA A 112 -6.62 -11.17 3.46
N MET A 113 -7.14 -11.84 4.50
CA MET A 113 -7.07 -11.35 5.88
C MET A 113 -5.63 -11.28 6.41
N ALA A 114 -4.81 -12.29 6.13
CA ALA A 114 -3.39 -12.27 6.50
C ALA A 114 -2.66 -11.08 5.87
N ARG A 115 -2.89 -10.82 4.58
CA ARG A 115 -2.36 -9.62 3.89
C ARG A 115 -2.84 -8.33 4.55
N ALA A 116 -4.12 -8.21 4.87
CA ALA A 116 -4.67 -7.02 5.53
C ALA A 116 -4.09 -6.82 6.95
N SER A 117 -3.74 -7.91 7.64
CA SER A 117 -3.12 -7.87 8.97
C SER A 117 -1.61 -7.61 8.96
N ALA A 118 -0.96 -7.71 7.79
CA ALA A 118 0.49 -7.58 7.67
C ALA A 118 0.93 -6.14 7.94
N ALA A 119 1.59 -5.93 9.08
CA ALA A 119 2.09 -4.64 9.50
C ALA A 119 3.54 -4.43 9.00
N PHE A 120 3.68 -3.78 7.85
CA PHE A 120 4.99 -3.38 7.37
C PHE A 120 5.58 -2.22 8.18
N PRO A 121 6.90 -2.20 8.42
CA PRO A 121 7.53 -1.17 9.20
C PRO A 121 7.54 0.18 8.48
N ARG A 122 7.53 1.27 9.26
CA ARG A 122 7.76 2.61 8.72
C ARG A 122 9.21 2.72 8.24
N ILE A 123 9.38 3.09 6.98
CA ILE A 123 10.70 3.29 6.37
C ILE A 123 11.20 4.71 6.67
N VAL A 124 12.45 4.82 7.13
CA VAL A 124 13.10 6.12 7.37
C VAL A 124 14.49 6.09 6.76
N VAL A 125 14.80 7.10 5.94
CA VAL A 125 16.15 7.30 5.41
C VAL A 125 16.90 8.28 6.31
N SER A 126 18.13 7.91 6.65
CA SER A 126 19.08 8.71 7.41
C SER A 126 20.44 8.72 6.70
N THR A 127 21.22 9.77 6.92
CA THR A 127 22.55 9.93 6.32
C THR A 127 23.61 10.22 7.37
N THR A 128 24.85 9.92 7.04
CA THR A 128 26.04 10.34 7.80
C THR A 128 27.00 11.05 6.84
N PRO A 129 27.32 12.35 7.06
CA PRO A 129 26.80 13.21 8.13
C PRO A 129 25.29 13.46 8.03
N LYS A 130 24.67 13.78 9.18
CA LYS A 130 23.22 13.96 9.30
C LYS A 130 22.78 15.31 8.72
N ASP A 131 21.68 15.31 7.98
CA ASP A 131 20.94 16.48 7.44
C ASP A 131 21.71 17.37 6.44
N LYS A 132 23.05 17.32 6.45
CA LYS A 132 23.91 18.10 5.57
C LYS A 132 25.17 17.33 5.19
N THR A 133 25.52 17.40 3.92
CA THR A 133 26.81 16.95 3.37
C THR A 133 27.33 17.96 2.35
N TYR A 134 28.43 17.64 1.69
CA TYR A 134 29.02 18.48 0.65
C TYR A 134 29.32 17.66 -0.60
N VAL A 135 29.29 18.34 -1.75
CA VAL A 135 29.72 17.79 -3.03
C VAL A 135 31.14 17.21 -2.88
N GLY A 136 31.33 16.01 -3.42
CA GLY A 136 32.61 15.31 -3.37
C GLY A 136 32.90 14.58 -2.05
N LEU A 137 32.07 14.75 -1.01
CA LEU A 137 32.19 13.99 0.24
C LEU A 137 31.33 12.73 0.20
N ARG A 138 31.93 11.64 0.69
CA ARG A 138 31.23 10.37 0.90
C ARG A 138 30.15 10.57 1.97
N THR A 139 28.93 10.20 1.61
CA THR A 139 27.77 10.22 2.51
C THR A 139 27.26 8.80 2.66
N SER A 140 27.33 8.27 3.88
CA SER A 140 26.78 6.95 4.17
C SER A 140 25.27 7.05 4.31
N LEU A 141 24.56 6.10 3.72
CA LEU A 141 23.10 6.05 3.67
C LEU A 141 22.63 4.89 4.54
N ARG A 142 21.59 5.13 5.34
CA ARG A 142 20.96 4.11 6.17
C ARG A 142 19.45 4.16 6.02
N VAL A 143 18.83 3.01 5.88
CA VAL A 143 17.39 2.82 5.72
C VAL A 143 16.85 1.96 6.85
N GLN A 144 16.05 2.57 7.71
CA GLN A 144 15.34 1.86 8.77
C GLN A 144 14.10 1.16 8.19
N GLY A 145 13.70 0.05 8.82
CA GLY A 145 12.54 -0.74 8.38
C GLY A 145 12.90 -1.90 7.44
N PHE A 146 14.18 -2.12 7.13
CA PHE A 146 14.65 -3.29 6.39
C PHE A 146 14.70 -4.52 7.31
N LYS A 147 13.56 -5.17 7.51
CA LYS A 147 13.42 -6.37 8.35
C LYS A 147 12.26 -7.25 7.87
N ASP A 148 12.28 -8.50 8.30
CA ASP A 148 11.23 -9.47 8.03
C ASP A 148 9.89 -9.05 8.63
N VAL A 149 8.81 -9.35 7.92
CA VAL A 149 7.44 -9.19 8.38
C VAL A 149 6.79 -10.56 8.46
N ASN A 150 6.21 -10.86 9.61
CA ASN A 150 5.56 -12.12 9.89
C ASN A 150 4.19 -11.86 10.49
N THR A 151 3.16 -12.45 9.91
CA THR A 151 1.82 -12.44 10.50
C THR A 151 1.66 -13.55 11.52
N ILE A 152 0.73 -13.36 12.45
CA ILE A 152 0.25 -14.46 13.30
C ILE A 152 -0.60 -15.39 12.41
N PRO A 153 -0.55 -16.72 12.56
CA PRO A 153 -1.44 -17.61 11.83
C PRO A 153 -2.92 -17.28 12.07
N ILE A 154 -3.70 -17.13 10.99
CA ILE A 154 -5.13 -16.79 10.99
C ILE A 154 -5.92 -17.99 10.45
N GLY A 155 -7.12 -18.19 10.99
CA GLY A 155 -8.04 -19.25 10.59
C GLY A 155 -8.26 -20.32 11.67
N PRO A 156 -9.16 -21.27 11.41
CA PRO A 156 -9.47 -22.39 12.30
C PRO A 156 -8.30 -23.39 12.39
N LEU A 157 -8.36 -24.35 13.32
CA LEU A 157 -7.21 -25.22 13.63
C LEU A 157 -6.81 -26.15 12.47
N ASP A 158 -7.78 -26.56 11.68
CA ASP A 158 -7.71 -27.34 10.44
C ASP A 158 -7.35 -26.49 9.20
N GLN A 159 -7.23 -25.16 9.35
CA GLN A 159 -6.83 -24.26 8.27
C GLN A 159 -6.17 -22.98 8.81
N ARG A 160 -4.84 -23.00 8.94
CA ARG A 160 -4.04 -21.89 9.47
C ARG A 160 -3.17 -21.27 8.39
N VAL A 161 -3.48 -20.06 7.97
CA VAL A 161 -2.68 -19.30 7.00
C VAL A 161 -1.74 -18.34 7.71
N ARG A 162 -0.47 -18.32 7.28
CA ARG A 162 0.55 -17.34 7.71
C ARG A 162 1.24 -16.74 6.50
N LEU A 163 1.33 -15.42 6.47
CA LEU A 163 2.12 -14.63 5.53
C LEU A 163 3.48 -14.25 6.14
N THR A 164 4.51 -14.34 5.31
CA THR A 164 5.89 -13.98 5.59
C THR A 164 6.42 -13.08 4.48
N ALA A 165 7.19 -12.05 4.82
CA ALA A 165 7.82 -11.17 3.85
C ALA A 165 9.25 -10.85 4.25
N GLU A 166 10.21 -11.16 3.38
CA GLU A 166 11.64 -10.98 3.60
C GLU A 166 12.14 -9.80 2.75
N PRO A 167 12.90 -8.85 3.31
CA PRO A 167 13.39 -7.69 2.57
C PRO A 167 14.50 -8.13 1.60
N LYS A 168 14.32 -7.83 0.32
CA LYS A 168 15.18 -8.30 -0.78
C LYS A 168 16.15 -7.26 -1.31
N SER A 169 15.71 -6.00 -1.40
CA SER A 169 16.55 -4.92 -1.93
C SER A 169 16.06 -3.53 -1.52
N VAL A 170 16.95 -2.55 -1.61
CA VAL A 170 16.66 -1.13 -1.40
C VAL A 170 17.02 -0.35 -2.67
N LYS A 171 16.12 0.54 -3.09
CA LYS A 171 16.43 1.58 -4.08
C LYS A 171 16.27 2.94 -3.43
N LEU A 172 17.27 3.79 -3.57
CA LEU A 172 17.23 5.16 -3.04
C LEU A 172 17.04 6.17 -4.16
N ASN A 173 16.23 7.16 -3.85
CA ASN A 173 16.14 8.38 -4.59
C ASN A 173 16.95 9.44 -3.83
N LEU A 174 18.01 9.95 -4.44
CA LEU A 174 18.96 10.88 -3.83
C LEU A 174 18.78 12.32 -4.35
N GLY A 175 17.68 12.61 -5.03
CA GLY A 175 17.47 13.90 -5.70
C GLY A 175 18.19 13.96 -7.05
N GLU A 176 19.53 13.99 -7.06
CA GLU A 176 20.32 14.06 -8.31
C GLU A 176 20.45 12.72 -9.05
N THR A 177 20.29 11.60 -8.33
CA THR A 177 20.22 10.25 -8.89
C THR A 177 18.98 9.57 -8.38
N ARG A 178 18.19 9.03 -9.31
CA ARG A 178 17.04 8.18 -9.00
C ARG A 178 17.47 6.71 -9.05
N ASP A 179 16.79 5.87 -8.28
CA ASP A 179 16.98 4.41 -8.28
C ASP A 179 18.41 3.93 -7.95
N PHE A 180 19.13 4.64 -7.09
CA PHE A 180 20.45 4.20 -6.61
C PHE A 180 20.30 2.87 -5.83
N PRO A 181 20.91 1.76 -6.30
CA PRO A 181 20.70 0.46 -5.69
C PRO A 181 21.56 0.28 -4.44
N CYS A 182 20.95 -0.18 -3.35
CA CYS A 182 21.65 -0.72 -2.19
C CYS A 182 21.23 -2.16 -1.92
N LYS A 183 22.23 -3.01 -1.65
CA LYS A 183 22.01 -4.44 -1.40
C LYS A 183 21.33 -4.69 -0.05
N ASP A 184 21.56 -3.79 0.90
CA ASP A 184 21.04 -3.86 2.26
C ASP A 184 20.59 -2.48 2.75
N ALA A 185 20.25 -2.43 4.04
CA ALA A 185 19.81 -1.25 4.75
C ALA A 185 20.87 -0.15 4.90
N GLY A 186 22.14 -0.39 4.58
CA GLY A 186 23.24 0.49 4.94
C GLY A 186 23.61 0.43 6.43
N SER A 187 24.78 0.98 6.78
CA SER A 187 25.25 1.12 8.17
C SER A 187 25.95 2.47 8.38
N GLU A 188 26.15 2.88 9.64
CA GLU A 188 26.95 4.08 9.98
C GLU A 188 28.44 3.75 9.96
N ASP A 189 28.81 2.55 10.39
CA ASP A 189 30.20 2.15 10.59
C ASP A 189 30.75 1.33 9.43
N VAL A 190 29.86 0.76 8.60
CA VAL A 190 30.23 -0.12 7.49
C VAL A 190 29.67 0.43 6.19
N ALA A 191 30.58 0.63 5.26
CA ALA A 191 30.43 1.14 3.91
C ALA A 191 29.58 0.25 2.97
N THR A 192 28.38 -0.17 3.36
CA THR A 192 27.54 -1.07 2.53
C THR A 192 26.64 -0.31 1.56
N CYS A 193 26.32 0.96 1.86
CA CYS A 193 25.48 1.84 1.05
C CYS A 193 25.98 3.29 1.20
N ASP A 194 26.82 3.75 0.27
CA ASP A 194 27.38 5.10 0.28
C ASP A 194 27.18 5.79 -1.06
N TYR A 195 27.09 7.11 -1.00
CA TYR A 195 26.99 7.95 -2.17
C TYR A 195 27.82 9.22 -2.03
N THR A 196 28.44 9.63 -3.13
CA THR A 196 29.17 10.90 -3.21
C THR A 196 28.41 11.81 -4.15
N PHE A 197 27.86 12.89 -3.59
CA PHE A 197 27.08 13.84 -4.37
C PHE A 197 27.97 14.62 -5.34
N LYS A 198 27.47 14.82 -6.56
CA LYS A 198 28.16 15.52 -7.66
C LYS A 198 27.68 16.95 -7.84
N LYS A 199 26.46 17.26 -7.38
CA LYS A 199 25.86 18.59 -7.50
C LYS A 199 25.31 19.08 -6.18
N SER A 200 25.42 20.39 -5.99
CA SER A 200 24.78 21.11 -4.89
C SER A 200 23.25 21.03 -4.98
N SER A 201 22.58 20.96 -3.83
CA SER A 201 21.12 21.05 -3.76
C SER A 201 20.59 22.48 -3.91
N ALA A 202 21.45 23.49 -4.08
CA ALA A 202 21.06 24.90 -4.13
C ALA A 202 20.06 25.26 -5.27
N SER A 203 20.04 24.48 -6.35
CA SER A 203 19.10 24.67 -7.47
C SER A 203 17.77 23.92 -7.29
N GLU A 204 17.65 23.10 -6.26
CA GLU A 204 16.42 22.36 -5.96
C GLU A 204 15.42 23.23 -5.21
N ALA A 205 14.15 22.83 -5.25
CA ALA A 205 13.10 23.49 -4.50
C ALA A 205 13.42 23.49 -3.00
N GLY A 206 13.52 24.69 -2.40
CA GLY A 206 13.91 24.85 -1.00
C GLY A 206 15.39 24.62 -0.70
N GLY A 207 16.24 24.49 -1.73
CA GLY A 207 17.69 24.33 -1.57
C GLY A 207 18.13 22.98 -0.99
N VAL A 208 17.27 21.95 -1.04
CA VAL A 208 17.51 20.62 -0.45
C VAL A 208 17.11 19.51 -1.43
N TYR A 209 17.82 18.38 -1.39
CA TYR A 209 17.34 17.16 -2.03
C TYR A 209 16.28 16.51 -1.13
N GLN A 210 15.17 16.08 -1.74
CA GLN A 210 14.14 15.27 -1.09
C GLN A 210 14.49 13.79 -1.33
N ILE A 211 15.24 13.20 -0.40
CA ILE A 211 15.69 11.82 -0.53
C ILE A 211 14.62 10.84 -0.01
N SER A 212 14.49 9.68 -0.64
CA SER A 212 13.57 8.63 -0.20
C SER A 212 14.14 7.24 -0.49
N ALA A 213 13.59 6.21 0.13
CA ALA A 213 13.98 4.83 -0.12
C ALA A 213 12.75 3.96 -0.37
N THR A 214 12.89 3.05 -1.33
CA THR A 214 11.92 2.01 -1.64
C THR A 214 12.55 0.67 -1.25
N ILE A 215 11.95 0.00 -0.29
CA ILE A 215 12.31 -1.39 0.04
C ILE A 215 11.38 -2.30 -0.73
N THR A 216 11.93 -3.38 -1.28
CA THR A 216 11.15 -4.45 -1.91
C THR A 216 11.25 -5.70 -1.05
N TRP A 217 10.11 -6.28 -0.72
CA TRP A 217 9.98 -7.53 0.02
C TRP A 217 9.54 -8.65 -0.90
N GLU A 218 10.18 -9.80 -0.73
CA GLU A 218 9.73 -11.07 -1.26
C GLU A 218 8.66 -11.63 -0.33
N VAL A 219 7.43 -11.79 -0.83
CA VAL A 219 6.27 -12.17 0.00
C VAL A 219 5.85 -13.59 -0.29
N SER A 220 5.77 -14.42 0.74
CA SER A 220 5.27 -15.79 0.65
C SER A 220 4.19 -16.04 1.69
N TRP A 221 3.42 -17.09 1.49
CA TRP A 221 2.46 -17.55 2.49
C TRP A 221 2.51 -19.06 2.61
N SER A 222 2.08 -19.55 3.78
CA SER A 222 1.97 -20.97 4.09
C SER A 222 0.59 -21.25 4.70
N CYS A 223 0.09 -22.46 4.48
CA CYS A 223 -1.11 -22.99 5.09
C CYS A 223 -0.78 -24.27 5.84
N LYS A 224 -1.42 -24.47 6.99
CA LYS A 224 -1.35 -25.73 7.74
C LYS A 224 -2.74 -26.22 8.11
N GLY A 225 -2.97 -27.50 7.86
CA GLY A 225 -4.20 -28.20 8.19
C GLY A 225 -4.81 -28.90 6.97
N ASP A 226 -5.81 -29.75 7.22
CA ASP A 226 -6.37 -30.65 6.21
C ASP A 226 -7.28 -29.92 5.22
N ASP A 227 -7.81 -28.75 5.60
CA ASP A 227 -8.71 -27.93 4.78
C ASP A 227 -7.95 -26.87 3.95
N CYS A 228 -6.62 -26.97 3.88
CA CYS A 228 -5.81 -26.09 3.05
C CYS A 228 -5.85 -26.53 1.58
N ASP A 229 -6.26 -25.63 0.69
CA ASP A 229 -6.25 -25.88 -0.77
C ASP A 229 -4.82 -26.06 -1.32
N SER A 230 -3.84 -25.43 -0.66
CA SER A 230 -2.41 -25.55 -0.94
C SER A 230 -1.61 -25.31 0.35
N ALA A 231 -0.44 -25.94 0.46
CA ALA A 231 0.48 -25.74 1.58
C ALA A 231 1.10 -24.33 1.61
N GLY A 232 1.03 -23.57 0.51
CA GLY A 232 1.57 -22.23 0.40
C GLY A 232 1.98 -21.86 -1.02
N ALA A 233 2.38 -20.61 -1.22
CA ALA A 233 2.96 -20.15 -2.47
C ALA A 233 3.77 -18.86 -2.30
N GLN A 234 4.60 -18.57 -3.30
CA GLN A 234 5.18 -17.26 -3.50
C GLN A 234 4.13 -16.29 -4.05
N LEU A 235 4.14 -15.06 -3.55
CA LEU A 235 3.31 -13.96 -4.04
C LEU A 235 4.17 -12.95 -4.80
N PRO A 236 3.56 -12.04 -5.58
CA PRO A 236 4.29 -10.92 -6.17
C PRO A 236 5.03 -10.12 -5.09
N ASP A 237 6.24 -9.65 -5.43
CA ASP A 237 7.03 -8.78 -4.58
C ASP A 237 6.21 -7.54 -4.17
N HIS A 238 6.36 -7.13 -2.91
CA HIS A 238 5.70 -5.96 -2.36
C HIS A 238 6.72 -4.86 -2.14
N SER A 239 6.45 -3.64 -2.60
CA SER A 239 7.36 -2.50 -2.42
C SER A 239 6.67 -1.38 -1.66
N ILE A 240 7.39 -0.80 -0.70
CA ILE A 240 6.95 0.37 0.08
C ILE A 240 8.02 1.43 -0.04
N THR A 241 7.58 2.67 -0.24
CA THR A 241 8.45 3.84 -0.34
C THR A 241 8.29 4.71 0.90
N SER A 242 9.41 5.19 1.45
CA SER A 242 9.41 6.14 2.56
C SER A 242 8.81 7.48 2.16
N GLY A 243 8.49 8.29 3.17
CA GLY A 243 8.36 9.73 2.96
C GLY A 243 9.69 10.36 2.54
N ASN A 244 9.63 11.60 2.09
CA ASN A 244 10.82 12.38 1.74
C ASN A 244 11.54 12.84 3.02
N THR A 245 12.86 12.69 3.02
CA THR A 245 13.77 13.26 4.00
C THR A 245 14.56 14.38 3.33
N PRO A 246 14.62 15.59 3.88
CA PRO A 246 15.44 16.66 3.31
C PRO A 246 16.92 16.42 3.59
N LEU A 247 17.78 16.64 2.59
CA LEU A 247 19.23 16.62 2.73
C LEU A 247 19.83 17.84 2.03
N THR A 248 20.61 18.63 2.77
CA THR A 248 21.34 19.77 2.20
C THR A 248 22.68 19.29 1.65
N VAL A 249 22.98 19.59 0.39
CA VAL A 249 24.28 19.31 -0.22
C VAL A 249 24.90 20.64 -0.63
N GLY A 250 25.92 21.07 0.11
CA GLY A 250 26.66 22.30 -0.19
C GLY A 250 27.90 22.07 -1.05
N GLU A 251 28.53 23.16 -1.49
CA GLU A 251 29.87 23.10 -2.10
C GLU A 251 30.90 23.60 -1.09
N ILE A 252 32.08 22.98 -1.06
CA ILE A 252 33.21 23.47 -0.28
C ILE A 252 33.89 24.57 -1.10
N GLN A 253 33.80 25.80 -0.62
CA GLN A 253 34.51 26.94 -1.21
C GLN A 253 35.80 27.15 -0.41
N THR A 254 36.92 26.67 -0.93
CA THR A 254 38.24 27.04 -0.41
C THR A 254 38.62 28.41 -0.96
N ASN A 255 38.35 29.48 -0.21
CA ASN A 255 39.00 30.77 -0.43
C ASN A 255 40.45 30.68 0.06
N THR A 256 41.36 30.18 -0.77
CA THR A 256 42.80 30.38 -0.58
C THR A 256 43.17 31.73 -1.18
N GLY A 257 42.97 32.80 -0.42
CA GLY A 257 43.24 34.15 -0.88
C GLY A 257 43.17 35.18 0.25
N GLN A 258 44.10 35.09 1.20
CA GLN A 258 44.62 36.23 1.97
C GLN A 258 46.13 36.06 2.13
#